data_AF-A0A1Z4EXN0-F1
#
_entry.id   AF-A0A1Z4EXN0-F1
#
_cell.length_a   1.000
_cell.length_b   1.000
_cell.length_c   1.000
_cell.angle_alpha   90.00
_cell.angle_beta   90.00
_cell.angle_gamma   90.00
#
_symmetry.space_group_name_H-M   'P 1'
#
loop_
_entity.id
_entity.type
_entity.pdbx_description
1 polymer ?
#
loop_
_entity_poly.entity_id
_entity_poly.type
_entity_poly.pdbx_seq_one_letter_code
_entity_poly.pdbx_strand_id
1 'polypeptide(L)' 'MHHLDLVAYLPDVADPPAAGLSRARQMVEQIAEYKIPAALSDTDALLIGTGRRSPTAAQAAVLGADGNRIPIFLG' A
#
# COMPACT_ATOMS: atom_id res chain seq x y z
N MET A 1 -9.08 8.62 -6.40
CA MET A 1 -8.08 9.66 -6.07
C MET A 1 -7.60 9.42 -4.66
N HIS A 2 -6.35 9.00 -4.46
CA HIS A 2 -5.79 8.75 -3.13
C HIS A 2 -5.15 10.05 -2.60
N HIS A 3 -5.29 10.35 -1.31
CA HIS A 3 -4.59 11.49 -0.71
C HIS A 3 -3.06 11.41 -0.91
N LEU A 4 -2.52 10.18 -0.98
CA LEU A 4 -1.13 9.90 -1.37
C LEU A 4 -0.75 10.38 -2.78
N ASP A 5 -1.67 10.37 -3.74
CA ASP A 5 -1.41 10.89 -5.10
C ASP A 5 -1.23 12.42 -5.09
N LEU A 6 -1.85 13.11 -4.12
CA LEU A 6 -1.80 14.57 -3.98
C LEU A 6 -0.51 15.06 -3.31
N VAL A 7 0.07 14.27 -2.39
CA VAL A 7 1.31 14.65 -1.69
C VAL A 7 2.57 14.16 -2.39
N ALA A 8 2.46 13.17 -3.29
CA ALA A 8 3.61 12.56 -3.98
C ALA A 8 4.46 13.56 -4.80
N TYR A 9 3.88 14.70 -5.20
CA TYR A 9 4.59 15.78 -5.91
C TYR A 9 4.77 17.05 -5.07
N LEU A 10 4.42 17.02 -3.78
CA LEU A 10 4.56 18.13 -2.84
C LEU A 10 5.46 17.72 -1.66
N PRO A 11 6.80 17.81 -1.81
CA PRO A 11 7.76 17.38 -0.77
C PRO A 11 7.72 18.23 0.52
N ASP A 12 7.03 19.38 0.51
CA ASP A 12 6.88 20.30 1.65
C ASP A 12 5.61 20.07 2.48
N VAL A 13 4.76 19.10 2.10
CA VAL A 13 3.53 18.81 2.85
C VAL A 13 3.78 17.64 3.78
N ALA A 14 3.40 17.80 5.05
CA ALA A 14 3.51 16.76 6.05
C ALA A 14 2.82 15.47 5.56
N ASP A 15 3.53 14.34 5.71
CA ASP A 15 3.00 13.03 5.37
C ASP A 15 1.61 12.80 6.00
N PRO A 16 0.74 12.00 5.35
CA PRO A 16 -0.54 11.63 5.90
C PRO A 16 -0.38 11.08 7.33
N PRO A 17 -1.31 11.38 8.26
CA PRO A 17 -1.22 10.89 9.62
C PRO A 17 -1.15 9.36 9.64
N ALA A 18 -0.20 8.81 10.41
CA ALA A 18 0.08 7.37 10.46
C ALA A 18 -1.16 6.52 10.80
N ALA A 19 -2.08 7.05 11.61
CA ALA A 19 -3.36 6.39 11.92
C ALA A 19 -4.24 6.20 10.67
N GLY A 20 -4.24 7.17 9.74
CA GLY A 20 -4.96 7.08 8.48
C GLY A 20 -4.36 6.03 7.55
N LEU A 21 -3.03 5.95 7.49
CA LEU A 21 -2.32 4.94 6.69
C LEU A 21 -2.57 3.52 7.22
N SER A 22 -2.49 3.33 8.53
CA SER A 22 -2.77 2.03 9.16
C SER A 22 -4.22 1.58 8.93
N ARG A 23 -5.20 2.50 9.02
CA ARG A 23 -6.60 2.20 8.73
C ARG A 23 -6.83 1.85 7.26
N ALA A 24 -6.21 2.60 6.34
CA ALA A 24 -6.30 2.32 4.91
C ALA A 24 -5.66 0.97 4.56
N ARG A 25 -4.51 0.63 5.17
CA ARG A 25 -3.89 -0.69 5.03
C ARG A 25 -4.84 -1.80 5.43
N GLN A 26 -5.50 -1.68 6.59
CA GLN A 26 -6.48 -2.68 7.02
C GLN A 26 -7.63 -2.86 6.02
N MET A 27 -8.10 -1.77 5.40
CA MET A 27 -9.14 -1.87 4.36
C MET A 27 -8.63 -2.60 3.11
N VAL A 28 -7.42 -2.29 2.65
CA VAL A 28 -6.80 -3.00 1.51
C VAL A 28 -6.61 -4.48 1.83
N GLU A 29 -6.13 -4.82 3.01
CA GLU A 29 -5.95 -6.20 3.46
C GLU A 29 -7.29 -6.96 3.55
N GLN A 30 -8.35 -6.29 3.97
CA GLN A 30 -9.71 -6.85 3.99
C GLN A 30 -10.24 -7.10 2.58
N ILE A 31 -10.07 -6.15 1.65
CA ILE A 31 -10.56 -6.26 0.27
C ILE A 31 -9.78 -7.31 -0.52
N ALA A 32 -8.46 -7.36 -0.34
CA ALA A 32 -7.59 -8.34 -0.99
C ALA A 32 -7.69 -9.73 -0.33
N GLU A 33 -8.45 -9.87 0.77
CA GLU A 33 -8.48 -11.04 1.65
C GLU A 33 -7.06 -11.56 1.95
N TYR A 34 -6.11 -10.64 2.12
CA TYR A 34 -4.70 -10.92 2.24
C TYR A 34 -4.06 -9.94 3.22
N LYS A 35 -3.44 -10.47 4.27
CA LYS A 35 -2.70 -9.65 5.22
C LYS A 35 -1.31 -9.35 4.66
N ILE A 36 -1.05 -8.07 4.36
CA ILE A 36 0.25 -7.64 3.90
C ILE A 36 1.24 -7.77 5.07
N PRO A 37 2.42 -8.38 4.88
CA PRO A 37 3.39 -8.56 5.95
C PRO A 37 3.81 -7.23 6.60
N ALA A 38 3.95 -7.20 7.93
CA ALA A 38 4.37 -6.02 8.68
C ALA A 38 5.79 -5.51 8.32
N ALA A 39 6.55 -6.29 7.55
CA ALA A 39 7.83 -5.89 6.97
C ALA A 39 7.67 -4.81 5.87
N LEU A 40 6.46 -4.63 5.30
CA LEU A 40 6.14 -3.47 4.47
C LEU A 40 5.57 -2.35 5.34
N SER A 41 6.04 -1.12 5.12
CA SER A 41 5.45 0.08 5.72
C SER A 41 4.00 0.25 5.26
N ASP A 42 3.16 0.93 6.03
CA ASP A 42 1.76 1.18 5.64
C ASP A 42 1.67 1.92 4.30
N THR A 43 2.63 2.81 4.01
CA THR A 43 2.73 3.52 2.74
C THR A 43 3.07 2.57 1.58
N ASP A 44 4.09 1.71 1.74
CA ASP A 44 4.46 0.75 0.69
C ASP A 44 3.34 -0.27 0.45
N ALA A 45 2.70 -0.75 1.52
CA ALA A 45 1.57 -1.66 1.46
C ALA A 45 0.41 -1.07 0.67
N LEU A 46 0.10 0.22 0.85
CA LEU A 46 -0.93 0.92 0.09
C LEU A 46 -0.54 1.15 -1.38
N LEU A 47 0.69 1.60 -1.64
CA LEU A 47 1.12 1.89 -3.02
C LEU A 47 1.23 0.62 -3.87
N ILE A 48 1.76 -0.46 -3.30
CA ILE A 48 1.85 -1.77 -3.97
C ILE A 48 0.47 -2.43 -4.02
N GLY A 49 -0.27 -2.39 -2.91
CA GLY A 49 -1.61 -2.96 -2.78
C GLY A 49 -2.63 -2.35 -3.73
N THR A 50 -2.48 -1.07 -4.10
CA THR A 50 -3.36 -0.37 -5.07
C THR A 50 -2.77 -0.25 -6.47
N GLY A 51 -1.58 -0.82 -6.72
CA GLY A 51 -0.96 -0.84 -8.05
C GLY A 51 -0.37 0.48 -8.51
N ARG A 52 -0.23 1.45 -7.61
CA ARG A 52 0.41 2.76 -7.88
C ARG A 52 1.94 2.66 -7.96
N ARG A 53 2.53 1.60 -7.40
CA ARG A 53 3.97 1.33 -7.46
C ARG A 53 4.22 -0.18 -7.59
N SER A 54 5.17 -0.55 -8.45
CA SER A 54 5.65 -1.94 -8.51
C SER A 54 6.52 -2.29 -7.29
N PRO A 55 6.34 -3.48 -6.69
CA PRO A 55 7.17 -3.92 -5.58
C PRO A 55 8.63 -4.10 -6.02
N THR A 56 9.58 -3.79 -5.14
CA THR A 56 10.99 -4.12 -5.34
C THR A 56 11.22 -5.62 -5.16
N ALA A 57 12.36 -6.16 -5.64
CA ALA A 57 12.67 -7.58 -5.50
C ALA A 57 12.62 -8.10 -4.05
N ALA A 58 13.07 -7.28 -3.08
CA ALA A 58 12.99 -7.62 -1.66
C ALA A 58 11.54 -7.63 -1.14
N GLN A 59 10.72 -6.65 -1.55
CA GLN A 59 9.31 -6.59 -1.16
C GLN A 59 8.49 -7.71 -1.82
N ALA A 60 8.80 -8.05 -3.08
CA ALA A 60 8.17 -9.17 -3.79
C ALA A 60 8.49 -10.52 -3.11
N ALA A 61 9.73 -10.70 -2.63
CA ALA A 61 10.10 -11.88 -1.85
C ALA A 61 9.34 -11.97 -0.51
N VAL A 62 9.06 -10.82 0.12
CA VAL A 62 8.26 -10.75 1.36
C VAL A 62 6.78 -11.00 1.09
N LEU A 63 6.25 -10.52 -0.04
CA LEU A 63 4.87 -10.74 -0.48
C LEU A 63 4.59 -12.21 -0.84
N GLY A 64 5.59 -12.92 -1.37
CA GLY A 64 5.51 -14.34 -1.66
C GLY A 64 4.38 -14.69 -2.65
N ALA A 65 3.97 -15.96 -2.67
CA ALA A 65 2.97 -16.49 -3.60
C ALA A 65 1.57 -15.86 -3.42
N ASP A 66 1.24 -15.44 -2.20
CA ASP A 66 -0.04 -14.80 -1.89
C ASP A 66 -0.12 -13.34 -2.37
N GLY A 67 1.02 -12.74 -2.73
CA GLY A 67 1.11 -11.42 -3.35
C GLY A 67 0.40 -11.29 -4.69
N ASN A 68 -0.04 -12.40 -5.31
CA ASN A 68 -0.87 -12.38 -6.53
C ASN A 68 -2.29 -11.83 -6.33
N ARG A 69 -2.73 -11.61 -5.08
CA ARG A 69 -4.04 -11.00 -4.76
C ARG A 69 -4.04 -9.47 -4.82
N ILE A 70 -2.86 -8.87 -5.00
CA ILE A 70 -2.67 -7.44 -5.21
C ILE A 70 -1.93 -7.23 -6.56
N PRO A 71 -2.12 -6.08 -7.24
CA PRO A 71 -2.87 -4.91 -6.80
C PRO A 71 -4.39 -5.07 -6.93
N ILE A 72 -5.13 -4.55 -5.94
CA ILE A 72 -6.59 -4.42 -6.00
C ILE A 72 -6.97 -3.15 -6.77
N PHE A 73 -7.86 -3.30 -7.76
CA PHE A 73 -8.41 -2.19 -8.53
C PHE A 73 -9.86 -1.94 -8.09
N LEU A 74 -10.07 -0.84 -7.38
CA LEU A 74 -11.40 -0.34 -7.03
C LEU A 74 -11.87 0.59 -8.17
N GLY A 75 -12.68 0.05 -9.07
CA GLY A 75 -13.30 0.77 -10.19
C GLY A 75 -14.40 1.73 -9.75
#